data_AF-A0A1R4FJ18-F1
#
_entry.id   AF-A0A1R4FJ18-F1
#
_cell.length_a   1.000
_cell.length_b   1.000
_cell.length_c   1.000
_cell.angle_alpha   90.00
_cell.angle_beta   90.00
_cell.angle_gamma   90.00
#
_symmetry.space_group_name_H-M   'P 1'
#
loop_
_entity.id
_entity.type
_entity.pdbx_description
1 polymer ?
#
loop_
_entity_poly.entity_id
_entity_poly.type
_entity_poly.pdbx_seq_one_letter_code
_entity_poly.pdbx_strand_id
1 'polypeptide(L)'
;MTLFDDLKAAIGETWEAYTRHEFVTRLGEGSLPLPVFQDYLVQDYRFLTQFARANALAAYKGRTLAEIREGAEALSVILEETELHRRLTARWGIPEPELDAAPEKMATVAYTRYVLDAGQSGDLLDLHVALAPCVIGYAEIGAALEPRRHEGHPYGEWIAEYSGEAFQAGAAAAVRRLDSLAEGALTERRFGELVRLFRAATRLETDFWQQAVDAQ
;
A
#
# COMPACT_ATOMS: atom_id res chain seq x y z
N MET A 1 15.33 -17.16 0.44
CA MET A 1 14.97 -15.81 -0.01
C MET A 1 13.63 -15.93 -0.70
N THR A 2 12.72 -15.03 -0.37
CA THR A 2 11.37 -14.96 -0.97
C THR A 2 11.43 -14.19 -2.29
N LEU A 3 10.40 -14.33 -3.13
CA LEU A 3 10.29 -13.52 -4.35
C LEU A 3 10.28 -12.01 -4.00
N PHE A 4 9.64 -11.64 -2.89
CA PHE A 4 9.63 -10.26 -2.43
C PHE A 4 11.04 -9.75 -2.12
N ASP A 5 11.87 -10.54 -1.42
CA ASP A 5 13.26 -10.17 -1.12
C ASP A 5 14.06 -9.93 -2.40
N ASP A 6 13.88 -10.78 -3.41
CA ASP A 6 14.55 -10.67 -4.72
C ASP A 6 14.10 -9.42 -5.48
N LEU A 7 12.79 -9.15 -5.53
CA LEU A 7 12.23 -7.96 -6.16
C LEU A 7 12.72 -6.67 -5.48
N LYS A 8 12.69 -6.63 -4.14
CA LYS A 8 13.16 -5.51 -3.34
C LYS A 8 14.65 -5.26 -3.53
N ALA A 9 15.47 -6.32 -3.50
CA ALA A 9 16.91 -6.21 -3.76
C ALA A 9 17.20 -5.65 -5.17
N ALA A 10 16.43 -6.05 -6.18
CA ALA A 10 16.58 -5.58 -7.55
C ALA A 10 16.23 -4.09 -7.74
N ILE A 11 15.54 -3.46 -6.78
CA ILE A 11 15.11 -2.06 -6.84
C ILE A 11 15.56 -1.23 -5.63
N GLY A 12 16.60 -1.66 -4.90
CA GLY A 12 16.99 -1.13 -3.58
C GLY A 12 16.88 0.39 -3.41
N GLU A 13 17.50 1.17 -4.30
CA GLU A 13 17.43 2.65 -4.25
C GLU A 13 16.00 3.20 -4.35
N THR A 14 15.15 2.57 -5.19
CA THR A 14 13.74 2.95 -5.34
C THR A 14 12.94 2.58 -4.09
N TRP A 15 13.22 1.42 -3.48
CA TRP A 15 12.57 1.03 -2.23
C TRP A 15 12.96 1.93 -1.06
N GLU A 16 14.23 2.33 -0.97
CA GLU A 16 14.70 3.27 0.05
C GLU A 16 14.09 4.66 -0.14
N ALA A 17 14.00 5.16 -1.37
CA ALA A 17 13.36 6.45 -1.67
C ALA A 17 11.88 6.48 -1.24
N TYR A 18 11.17 5.36 -1.38
CA TYR A 18 9.81 5.20 -0.86
C TYR A 18 9.77 5.12 0.67
N THR A 19 10.45 4.15 1.26
CA THR A 19 10.31 3.82 2.70
C THR A 19 10.99 4.83 3.63
N ARG A 20 11.89 5.67 3.10
CA ARG A 20 12.59 6.73 3.84
C ARG A 20 12.29 8.12 3.27
N HIS A 21 11.16 8.26 2.58
CA HIS A 21 10.73 9.55 2.03
C HIS A 21 10.66 10.64 3.11
N GLU A 22 10.75 11.91 2.72
CA GLU A 22 10.65 13.04 3.65
C GLU A 22 9.35 12.99 4.46
N PHE A 23 8.24 12.66 3.81
CA PHE A 23 6.94 12.46 4.48
C PHE A 23 7.05 11.47 5.64
N VAL A 24 7.60 10.28 5.40
CA VAL A 24 7.76 9.20 6.40
C VAL A 24 8.71 9.63 7.51
N THR A 25 9.82 10.28 7.15
CA THR A 25 10.82 10.77 8.11
C THR A 25 10.19 11.79 9.07
N ARG A 26 9.50 12.80 8.53
CA ARG A 26 8.82 13.84 9.32
C ARG A 26 7.64 13.30 10.12
N LEU A 27 6.92 12.31 9.60
CA LEU A 27 5.86 11.61 10.33
C LEU A 27 6.46 10.92 11.56
N GLY A 28 7.56 10.18 11.40
CA GLY A 28 8.24 9.49 12.49
C GLY A 28 8.92 10.41 13.51
N GLU A 29 9.21 11.65 13.14
CA GLU A 29 9.72 12.70 14.03
C GLU A 29 8.61 13.53 14.70
N GLY A 30 7.34 13.31 14.32
CA GLY A 30 6.22 14.14 14.75
C GLY A 30 6.24 15.58 14.20
N SER A 31 7.07 15.85 13.19
CA SER A 31 7.32 17.18 12.60
C SER A 31 6.59 17.43 11.28
N LEU A 32 5.87 16.42 10.76
CA LEU A 32 5.02 16.57 9.59
C LEU A 32 3.92 17.61 9.89
N PRO A 33 3.62 18.56 8.99
CA PRO A 33 2.55 19.53 9.21
C PRO A 33 1.20 18.82 9.16
N LEU A 34 0.29 19.14 10.08
CA LEU A 34 -1.03 18.51 10.12
C LEU A 34 -1.80 18.63 8.78
N PRO A 35 -1.80 19.78 8.05
CA PRO A 35 -2.47 19.87 6.75
C PRO A 35 -1.93 18.89 5.70
N VAL A 36 -0.64 18.60 5.72
CA VAL A 36 -0.01 17.62 4.81
C VAL A 36 -0.49 16.21 5.15
N PHE A 37 -0.57 15.88 6.44
CA PHE A 37 -1.09 14.58 6.87
C PHE A 37 -2.58 14.44 6.55
N GLN A 38 -3.38 15.49 6.74
CA GLN A 38 -4.80 15.48 6.41
C GLN A 38 -5.03 15.28 4.92
N ASP A 39 -4.29 15.99 4.06
CA ASP A 39 -4.36 15.82 2.62
C ASP A 39 -4.01 14.40 2.16
N TYR A 40 -2.96 13.81 2.77
CA TYR A 40 -2.64 12.40 2.59
C TYR A 40 -3.83 11.50 2.94
N LEU A 41 -4.46 11.66 4.11
CA LEU A 41 -5.59 10.82 4.53
C LEU A 41 -6.79 10.91 3.59
N VAL A 42 -7.06 12.10 3.02
CA VAL A 42 -8.11 12.29 2.02
C VAL A 42 -7.81 11.49 0.75
N GLN A 43 -6.57 11.55 0.27
CA GLN A 43 -6.16 10.78 -0.90
C GLN A 43 -6.08 9.28 -0.63
N ASP A 44 -5.71 8.89 0.59
CA ASP A 44 -5.65 7.50 1.02
C ASP A 44 -7.05 6.87 1.05
N TYR A 45 -8.06 7.61 1.49
CA TYR A 45 -9.46 7.17 1.35
C TYR A 45 -9.86 6.87 -0.11
N ARG A 46 -9.43 7.74 -1.04
CA ARG A 46 -9.64 7.51 -2.47
C ARG A 46 -8.84 6.32 -3.00
N PHE A 47 -7.61 6.16 -2.53
CA PHE A 47 -6.77 5.02 -2.85
C PHE A 47 -7.43 3.70 -2.41
N LEU A 48 -7.90 3.62 -1.16
CA LEU A 48 -8.55 2.43 -0.60
C LEU A 48 -9.80 2.00 -1.39
N THR A 49 -10.55 2.95 -1.94
CA THR A 49 -11.67 2.64 -2.85
C THR A 49 -11.21 1.84 -4.08
N GLN A 50 -10.09 2.24 -4.68
CA GLN A 50 -9.53 1.54 -5.84
C GLN A 50 -8.79 0.26 -5.42
N PHE A 51 -8.19 0.26 -4.23
CA PHE A 51 -7.56 -0.92 -3.64
C PHE A 51 -8.58 -2.03 -3.36
N ALA A 52 -9.80 -1.68 -2.92
CA ALA A 52 -10.93 -2.61 -2.84
C ALA A 52 -11.26 -3.21 -4.21
N ARG A 53 -11.31 -2.38 -5.27
CA ARG A 53 -11.51 -2.88 -6.66
C ARG A 53 -10.39 -3.82 -7.11
N ALA A 54 -9.14 -3.55 -6.72
CA ALA A 54 -8.01 -4.42 -7.04
C ALA A 54 -8.11 -5.77 -6.32
N ASN A 55 -8.57 -5.81 -5.06
CA ASN A 55 -8.80 -7.06 -4.34
C ASN A 55 -10.02 -7.84 -4.89
N ALA A 56 -11.07 -7.15 -5.33
CA ALA A 56 -12.16 -7.77 -6.08
C ALA A 56 -11.67 -8.38 -7.40
N LEU A 57 -10.74 -7.69 -8.08
CA LEU A 57 -10.08 -8.23 -9.28
C LEU A 57 -9.23 -9.46 -8.95
N ALA A 58 -8.54 -9.51 -7.81
CA ALA A 58 -7.81 -10.70 -7.38
C ALA A 58 -8.75 -11.91 -7.23
N ALA A 59 -9.92 -11.72 -6.60
CA ALA A 59 -10.94 -12.76 -6.51
C ALA A 59 -11.42 -13.21 -7.89
N TYR A 60 -11.65 -12.27 -8.83
CA TYR A 60 -12.05 -12.59 -10.20
C TYR A 60 -10.98 -13.36 -10.99
N LYS A 61 -9.70 -13.04 -10.81
CA LYS A 61 -8.57 -13.66 -11.51
C LYS A 61 -8.21 -15.04 -10.94
N GLY A 62 -8.69 -15.37 -9.73
CA GLY A 62 -8.50 -16.67 -9.10
C GLY A 62 -9.03 -17.82 -9.95
N ARG A 63 -8.21 -18.87 -10.09
CA ARG A 63 -8.49 -20.09 -10.86
C ARG A 63 -8.91 -21.25 -9.98
N THR A 64 -8.74 -21.12 -8.67
CA THR A 64 -9.17 -22.12 -7.67
C THR A 64 -10.13 -21.48 -6.67
N LEU A 65 -10.97 -22.30 -6.02
CA LEU A 65 -11.85 -21.80 -4.96
C LEU A 65 -11.09 -21.22 -3.77
N ALA A 66 -9.86 -21.68 -3.53
CA ALA A 66 -8.99 -21.13 -2.50
C ALA A 66 -8.58 -19.69 -2.86
N GLU A 67 -8.06 -19.46 -4.07
CA GLU A 67 -7.68 -18.14 -4.56
C GLU A 67 -8.87 -17.16 -4.59
N ILE A 68 -10.04 -17.63 -5.04
CA ILE A 68 -11.26 -16.79 -5.07
C ILE A 68 -11.66 -16.37 -3.65
N ARG A 69 -11.66 -17.31 -2.70
CA ARG A 69 -11.99 -17.02 -1.29
C ARG A 69 -10.99 -16.04 -0.69
N GLU A 70 -9.70 -16.26 -0.92
CA GLU A 70 -8.63 -15.39 -0.45
C GLU A 70 -8.74 -13.96 -0.98
N GLY A 71 -9.09 -13.76 -2.25
CA GLY A 71 -9.34 -12.42 -2.79
C GLY A 71 -10.59 -11.76 -2.19
N ALA A 72 -11.65 -12.54 -1.96
CA ALA A 72 -12.88 -12.04 -1.35
C ALA A 72 -12.70 -11.65 0.14
N GLU A 73 -11.92 -12.43 0.90
CA GLU A 73 -11.55 -12.12 2.27
C GLU A 73 -10.72 -10.84 2.34
N ALA A 74 -9.72 -10.70 1.46
CA ALA A 74 -8.92 -9.47 1.36
C ALA A 74 -9.79 -8.25 1.03
N LEU A 75 -10.74 -8.38 0.10
CA LEU A 75 -11.73 -7.33 -0.18
C LEU A 75 -12.53 -6.95 1.07
N SER A 76 -13.02 -7.94 1.83
CA SER A 76 -13.79 -7.67 3.06
C SER A 76 -12.98 -6.88 4.08
N VAL A 77 -11.72 -7.26 4.28
CA VAL A 77 -10.80 -6.54 5.19
C VAL A 77 -10.62 -5.09 4.75
N ILE A 78 -10.39 -4.84 3.46
CA ILE A 78 -10.22 -3.47 2.95
C ILE A 78 -11.50 -2.64 3.09
N LEU A 79 -12.68 -3.24 2.92
CA LEU A 79 -13.95 -2.54 3.14
C LEU A 79 -14.13 -2.14 4.62
N GLU A 80 -13.76 -3.03 5.54
CA GLU A 80 -13.78 -2.75 6.99
C GLU A 80 -12.75 -1.68 7.38
N GLU A 81 -11.53 -1.76 6.84
CA GLU A 81 -10.46 -0.77 7.03
C GLU A 81 -10.87 0.61 6.50
N THR A 82 -11.45 0.68 5.30
CA THR A 82 -11.93 1.94 4.71
C THR A 82 -12.98 2.60 5.60
N GLU A 83 -13.87 1.82 6.20
CA GLU A 83 -14.91 2.31 7.10
C GLU A 83 -14.33 2.75 8.46
N LEU A 84 -13.25 2.11 8.92
CA LEU A 84 -12.47 2.59 10.08
C LEU A 84 -11.75 3.91 9.75
N HIS A 85 -11.06 4.00 8.62
CA HIS A 85 -10.38 5.20 8.14
C HIS A 85 -11.33 6.39 8.08
N ARG A 86 -12.54 6.17 7.53
CA ARG A 86 -13.61 7.17 7.45
C ARG A 86 -14.03 7.71 8.82
N ARG A 87 -14.08 6.88 9.86
CA ARG A 87 -14.39 7.32 11.23
C ARG A 87 -13.22 8.03 11.91
N LEU A 88 -11.99 7.59 11.64
CA LEU A 88 -10.80 8.12 12.31
C LEU A 88 -10.33 9.46 11.72
N THR A 89 -10.49 9.66 10.42
CA THR A 89 -10.25 10.96 9.73
C THR A 89 -10.98 12.14 10.37
N ALA A 90 -12.15 11.90 10.98
CA ALA A 90 -12.86 12.91 11.78
C ALA A 90 -12.06 13.41 13.00
N ARG A 91 -11.24 12.56 13.63
CA ARG A 91 -10.36 12.96 14.76
C ARG A 91 -9.25 13.90 14.31
N TRP A 92 -8.82 13.76 13.06
CA TRP A 92 -7.90 14.68 12.42
C TRP A 92 -8.62 15.84 11.73
N GLY A 93 -9.91 16.10 12.02
CA GLY A 93 -10.62 17.29 11.56
C GLY A 93 -11.09 17.25 10.11
N ILE A 94 -11.16 16.08 9.48
CA ILE A 94 -11.67 15.90 8.11
C ILE A 94 -13.11 15.40 8.18
N PRO A 95 -14.12 16.17 7.74
CA PRO A 95 -15.52 15.72 7.71
C PRO A 95 -15.75 14.62 6.65
N GLU A 96 -16.60 13.62 6.95
CA GLU A 96 -16.92 12.54 5.99
C GLU A 96 -17.38 13.04 4.60
N PRO A 97 -18.24 14.07 4.48
CA PRO A 97 -18.66 14.56 3.16
C PRO A 97 -17.51 15.13 2.32
N GLU A 98 -16.42 15.57 2.97
CA GLU A 98 -15.22 16.06 2.27
C GLU A 98 -14.46 14.92 1.61
N LEU A 99 -14.35 13.76 2.29
CA LEU A 99 -13.76 12.55 1.74
C LEU A 99 -14.49 12.09 0.48
N ASP A 100 -15.82 12.04 0.55
CA ASP A 100 -16.67 11.58 -0.56
C ASP A 100 -16.72 12.55 -1.75
N ALA A 101 -16.40 13.83 -1.54
CA ALA A 101 -16.39 14.85 -2.59
C ALA A 101 -14.98 15.12 -3.17
N ALA A 102 -13.91 14.81 -2.44
CA ALA A 102 -12.54 15.14 -2.84
C ALA A 102 -12.13 14.47 -4.16
N PRO A 103 -11.63 15.19 -5.18
CA PRO A 103 -11.15 14.56 -6.40
C PRO A 103 -9.92 13.69 -6.13
N GLU A 104 -9.77 12.61 -6.89
CA GLU A 104 -8.49 11.88 -6.95
C GLU A 104 -7.41 12.81 -7.50
N LYS A 105 -6.31 12.99 -6.78
CA LYS A 105 -5.12 13.66 -7.29
C LYS A 105 -4.42 12.80 -8.34
N MET A 106 -3.61 13.44 -9.17
CA MET A 106 -2.94 12.76 -10.29
C MET A 106 -2.05 11.59 -9.86
N ALA A 107 -1.32 11.68 -8.75
CA ALA A 107 -0.51 10.58 -8.26
C ALA A 107 -1.38 9.41 -7.76
N THR A 108 -2.48 9.70 -7.05
CA THR A 108 -3.50 8.70 -6.66
C THR A 108 -4.09 7.98 -7.88
N VAL A 109 -4.46 8.72 -8.93
CA VAL A 109 -4.97 8.14 -10.18
C VAL A 109 -3.89 7.28 -10.84
N ALA A 110 -2.69 7.82 -11.03
CA ALA A 110 -1.59 7.11 -11.68
C ALA A 110 -1.29 5.79 -10.97
N TYR A 111 -1.22 5.81 -9.63
CA TYR A 111 -0.91 4.62 -8.86
C TYR A 111 -2.02 3.56 -8.97
N THR A 112 -3.24 3.95 -8.60
CA THR A 112 -4.35 2.99 -8.54
C THR A 112 -4.70 2.41 -9.91
N ARG A 113 -4.61 3.22 -10.97
CA ARG A 113 -4.86 2.75 -12.35
C ARG A 113 -3.74 1.87 -12.84
N TYR A 114 -2.49 2.12 -12.45
CA TYR A 114 -1.38 1.22 -12.76
C TYR A 114 -1.56 -0.18 -12.14
N VAL A 115 -1.96 -0.25 -10.87
CA VAL A 115 -2.25 -1.53 -10.19
C VAL A 115 -3.40 -2.29 -10.87
N LEU A 116 -4.49 -1.59 -11.18
CA LEU A 116 -5.63 -2.20 -11.86
C LEU A 116 -5.27 -2.66 -13.28
N ASP A 117 -4.53 -1.87 -14.04
CA ASP A 117 -4.08 -2.22 -15.39
C ASP A 117 -3.15 -3.44 -15.39
N ALA A 118 -2.20 -3.49 -14.45
CA ALA A 118 -1.32 -4.63 -14.25
C ALA A 118 -2.12 -5.93 -14.00
N GLY A 119 -3.13 -5.87 -13.11
CA GLY A 119 -3.97 -7.04 -12.85
C GLY A 119 -4.93 -7.40 -13.99
N GLN A 120 -5.42 -6.43 -14.76
CA GLN A 120 -6.30 -6.70 -15.89
C GLN A 120 -5.53 -7.34 -17.05
N SER A 121 -4.40 -6.74 -17.44
CA SER A 121 -3.59 -7.17 -18.59
C SER A 121 -2.71 -8.38 -18.28
N GLY A 122 -2.27 -8.56 -17.04
CA GLY A 122 -1.42 -9.64 -16.58
C GLY A 122 -2.15 -10.84 -15.99
N ASP A 123 -1.46 -11.61 -15.16
CA ASP A 123 -2.00 -12.70 -14.36
C ASP A 123 -2.20 -12.30 -12.88
N LEU A 124 -2.56 -13.26 -12.03
CA LEU A 124 -2.78 -13.02 -10.60
C LEU A 124 -1.47 -12.65 -9.89
N LEU A 125 -0.31 -13.14 -10.35
CA LEU A 125 0.99 -12.78 -9.81
C LEU A 125 1.34 -11.32 -10.15
N ASP A 126 1.08 -10.86 -11.39
CA ASP A 126 1.29 -9.46 -11.78
C ASP A 126 0.50 -8.51 -10.87
N LEU A 127 -0.77 -8.83 -10.59
CA LEU A 127 -1.59 -8.05 -9.66
C LEU A 127 -1.00 -8.00 -8.26
N HIS A 128 -0.63 -9.16 -7.70
CA HIS A 128 -0.07 -9.21 -6.34
C HIS A 128 1.29 -8.54 -6.23
N VAL A 129 2.13 -8.59 -7.28
CA VAL A 129 3.39 -7.82 -7.33
C VAL A 129 3.11 -6.32 -7.41
N ALA A 130 2.07 -5.87 -8.12
CA ALA A 130 1.69 -4.45 -8.15
C ALA A 130 1.15 -3.94 -6.80
N LEU A 131 0.47 -4.81 -6.04
CA LEU A 131 -0.07 -4.51 -4.71
C LEU A 131 1.00 -4.55 -3.60
N ALA A 132 2.08 -5.30 -3.81
CA ALA A 132 3.09 -5.59 -2.79
C ALA A 132 3.78 -4.36 -2.17
N PRO A 133 4.14 -3.30 -2.92
CA PRO A 133 4.72 -2.10 -2.31
C PRO A 133 3.85 -1.47 -1.24
N CYS A 134 2.53 -1.40 -1.46
CA CYS A 134 1.58 -0.87 -0.48
C CYS A 134 1.52 -1.76 0.77
N VAL A 135 1.12 -3.02 0.61
CA VAL A 135 0.87 -3.92 1.76
C VAL A 135 2.13 -4.13 2.59
N ILE A 136 3.26 -4.43 1.93
CA ILE A 136 4.49 -4.81 2.63
C ILE A 136 5.30 -3.57 3.01
N GLY A 137 5.28 -2.52 2.18
CA GLY A 137 5.98 -1.27 2.46
C GLY A 137 5.44 -0.54 3.67
N TYR A 138 4.11 -0.43 3.80
CA TYR A 138 3.49 0.17 4.99
C TYR A 138 3.83 -0.62 6.26
N ALA A 139 3.85 -1.95 6.19
CA ALA A 139 4.27 -2.78 7.32
C ALA A 139 5.74 -2.54 7.71
N GLU A 140 6.65 -2.46 6.73
CA GLU A 140 8.06 -2.14 7.00
C GLU A 140 8.24 -0.74 7.59
N ILE A 141 7.52 0.25 7.06
CA ILE A 141 7.54 1.63 7.56
C ILE A 141 7.02 1.69 8.99
N GLY A 142 5.84 1.11 9.25
CA GLY A 142 5.24 1.05 10.59
C GLY A 142 6.19 0.42 11.61
N ALA A 143 6.74 -0.77 11.29
CA ALA A 143 7.69 -1.45 12.15
C ALA A 143 8.98 -0.64 12.40
N ALA A 144 9.48 0.07 11.37
CA ALA A 144 10.67 0.91 11.50
C ALA A 144 10.43 2.18 12.34
N LEU A 145 9.20 2.71 12.32
CA LEU A 145 8.82 3.90 13.07
C LEU A 145 8.37 3.59 14.51
N GLU A 146 7.94 2.36 14.80
CA GLU A 146 7.42 1.97 16.11
C GLU A 146 8.35 2.32 17.29
N PRO A 147 9.68 2.13 17.23
CA PRO A 147 10.58 2.54 18.31
C PRO A 147 10.61 4.06 18.58
N ARG A 148 10.12 4.88 17.65
CA ARG A 148 10.03 6.34 17.78
C ARG A 148 8.69 6.79 18.36
N ARG A 149 7.70 5.91 18.43
CA ARG A 149 6.39 6.22 19.00
C ARG A 149 6.52 6.45 20.51
N HIS A 150 6.01 7.58 20.99
CA HIS A 150 5.93 7.90 22.41
C HIS A 150 4.50 8.32 22.78
N GLU A 151 4.21 8.40 24.08
CA GLU A 151 2.94 8.93 24.56
C GLU A 151 2.75 10.37 24.05
N GLY A 152 1.58 10.65 23.45
CA GLY A 152 1.28 11.95 22.85
C GLY A 152 1.93 12.23 21.49
N HIS A 153 2.53 11.23 20.84
CA HIS A 153 3.04 11.39 19.47
C HIS A 153 1.89 11.77 18.50
N PRO A 154 2.00 12.87 17.71
CA PRO A 154 0.89 13.37 16.88
C PRO A 154 0.32 12.35 15.88
N TYR A 155 1.18 11.47 15.39
CA TYR A 155 0.85 10.41 14.42
C TYR A 155 0.92 9.00 15.04
N GLY A 156 0.84 8.90 16.37
CA GLY A 156 1.02 7.64 17.10
C GLY A 156 0.00 6.57 16.72
N GLU A 157 -1.25 6.94 16.45
CA GLU A 157 -2.30 6.00 16.00
C GLU A 157 -1.95 5.37 14.65
N TRP A 158 -1.47 6.17 13.68
CA TRP A 158 -1.04 5.68 12.37
C TRP A 158 0.13 4.70 12.50
N ILE A 159 1.15 5.06 13.29
CA ILE A 159 2.31 4.16 13.52
C ILE A 159 1.86 2.86 14.20
N ALA A 160 0.96 2.94 15.19
CA ALA A 160 0.44 1.78 15.90
C ALA A 160 -0.35 0.82 15.00
N GLU A 161 -1.11 1.35 14.05
CA GLU A 161 -1.87 0.52 13.09
C GLU A 161 -0.92 -0.31 12.23
N TYR A 162 0.00 0.35 11.51
CA TYR A 162 0.88 -0.34 10.55
C TYR A 162 1.99 -1.16 11.22
N SER A 163 2.38 -0.84 12.46
CA SER A 163 3.29 -1.68 13.25
C SER A 163 2.58 -2.83 14.00
N GLY A 164 1.25 -2.81 14.05
CA GLY A 164 0.45 -3.75 14.82
C GLY A 164 0.50 -5.19 14.30
N GLU A 165 0.30 -6.15 15.20
CA GLU A 165 0.40 -7.58 14.89
C GLU A 165 -0.50 -8.02 13.72
N ALA A 166 -1.73 -7.47 13.62
CA ALA A 166 -2.67 -7.79 12.55
C ALA A 166 -2.14 -7.36 11.17
N PHE A 167 -1.65 -6.12 11.07
CA PHE A 167 -1.12 -5.59 9.81
C PHE A 167 0.16 -6.33 9.40
N GLN A 168 1.06 -6.59 10.36
CA GLN A 168 2.29 -7.36 10.14
C GLN A 168 2.00 -8.81 9.70
N ALA A 169 1.00 -9.46 10.28
CA ALA A 169 0.57 -10.79 9.86
C ALA A 169 0.01 -10.78 8.43
N GLY A 170 -0.74 -9.73 8.05
CA GLY A 170 -1.22 -9.49 6.70
C GLY A 170 -0.08 -9.33 5.69
N ALA A 171 0.93 -8.52 5.99
CA ALA A 171 2.11 -8.36 5.15
C ALA A 171 2.90 -9.67 4.99
N ALA A 172 3.08 -10.43 6.06
CA ALA A 172 3.70 -11.74 5.99
C ALA A 172 2.89 -12.73 5.13
N ALA A 173 1.56 -12.65 5.16
CA ALA A 173 0.69 -13.43 4.28
C ALA A 173 0.83 -13.02 2.81
N ALA A 174 0.97 -11.71 2.53
CA ALA A 174 1.20 -11.21 1.18
C ALA A 174 2.54 -11.72 0.60
N VAL A 175 3.61 -11.76 1.40
CA VAL A 175 4.89 -12.36 1.01
C VAL A 175 4.72 -13.83 0.65
N ARG A 176 4.08 -14.62 1.52
CA ARG A 176 3.82 -16.05 1.26
C ARG A 176 2.98 -16.28 -0.01
N ARG A 177 2.03 -15.37 -0.28
CA ARG A 177 1.20 -15.44 -1.49
C ARG A 177 2.02 -15.20 -2.75
N LEU A 178 2.93 -14.24 -2.74
CA LEU A 178 3.85 -14.02 -3.87
C LEU A 178 4.67 -15.29 -4.15
N ASP A 179 5.20 -15.93 -3.10
CA ASP A 179 5.97 -17.16 -3.24
C ASP A 179 5.12 -18.32 -3.80
N SER A 180 3.87 -18.47 -3.33
CA SER A 180 2.96 -19.52 -3.82
C SER A 180 2.51 -19.28 -5.27
N LEU A 181 2.19 -18.03 -5.64
CA LEU A 181 1.83 -17.69 -7.01
C LEU A 181 3.00 -17.79 -8.00
N ALA A 182 4.23 -17.70 -7.48
CA ALA A 182 5.44 -17.90 -8.25
C ALA A 182 5.88 -19.37 -8.31
N GLU A 183 5.09 -20.33 -7.78
CA GLU A 183 5.44 -21.75 -7.71
C GLU A 183 5.96 -22.29 -9.05
N GLY A 184 7.25 -22.69 -9.03
CA GLY A 184 8.04 -23.04 -10.21
C GLY A 184 9.30 -22.17 -10.32
N ALA A 185 10.21 -22.52 -11.23
CA ALA A 185 11.33 -21.63 -11.55
C ALA A 185 10.82 -20.51 -12.47
N LEU A 186 10.78 -19.27 -11.98
CA LEU A 186 10.57 -18.12 -12.84
C LEU A 186 11.71 -18.05 -13.86
N THR A 187 11.37 -17.91 -15.13
CA THR A 187 12.39 -17.59 -16.14
C THR A 187 12.98 -16.21 -15.83
N GLU A 188 14.24 -16.00 -16.20
CA GLU A 188 14.90 -14.69 -16.06
C GLU A 188 14.09 -13.55 -16.72
N ARG A 189 13.47 -13.85 -17.87
CA ARG A 189 12.56 -12.92 -18.55
C ARG A 189 11.36 -12.55 -17.67
N ARG A 190 10.65 -13.54 -17.11
CA ARG A 190 9.47 -13.31 -16.28
C ARG A 190 9.84 -12.54 -15.02
N PHE A 191 10.96 -12.90 -14.38
CA PHE A 191 11.46 -12.14 -13.23
C PHE A 191 11.76 -10.68 -13.61
N GLY A 192 12.41 -10.43 -14.75
CA GLY A 192 12.66 -9.07 -15.23
C GLY A 192 11.39 -8.27 -15.53
N GLU A 193 10.30 -8.92 -15.96
CA GLU A 193 8.98 -8.30 -16.11
C GLU A 193 8.40 -7.89 -14.74
N LEU A 194 8.44 -8.79 -13.75
CA LEU A 194 7.97 -8.51 -12.39
C LEU A 194 8.80 -7.41 -11.70
N VAL A 195 10.12 -7.38 -11.90
CA VAL A 195 10.99 -6.31 -11.37
C VAL A 195 10.59 -4.94 -11.93
N ARG A 196 10.30 -4.83 -13.23
CA ARG A 196 9.84 -3.57 -13.83
C ARG A 196 8.49 -3.16 -13.25
N LEU A 197 7.60 -4.12 -13.10
CA LEU A 197 6.26 -3.90 -12.58
C LEU A 197 6.29 -3.41 -11.14
N PHE A 198 7.03 -4.11 -10.27
CA PHE A 198 7.25 -3.76 -8.88
C PHE A 198 7.92 -2.38 -8.74
N ARG A 199 8.99 -2.12 -9.50
CA ARG A 199 9.71 -0.82 -9.49
C ARG A 199 8.78 0.35 -9.78
N ALA A 200 7.90 0.22 -10.77
CA ALA A 200 6.98 1.28 -11.14
C ALA A 200 5.93 1.51 -10.03
N ALA A 201 5.36 0.44 -9.46
CA ALA A 201 4.46 0.56 -8.31
C ALA A 201 5.14 1.21 -7.10
N THR A 202 6.40 0.86 -6.80
CA THR A 202 7.18 1.52 -5.72
C THR A 202 7.48 2.99 -5.99
N ARG A 203 7.71 3.39 -7.25
CA ARG A 203 7.83 4.82 -7.59
C ARG A 203 6.53 5.57 -7.38
N LEU A 204 5.42 4.96 -7.73
CA LEU A 204 4.08 5.54 -7.57
C LEU A 204 3.71 5.71 -6.09
N GLU A 205 4.21 4.85 -5.20
CA GLU A 205 4.18 5.06 -3.75
C GLU A 205 5.00 6.28 -3.30
N THR A 206 6.22 6.47 -3.84
CA THR A 206 6.99 7.69 -3.60
C THR A 206 6.24 8.94 -4.06
N ASP A 207 5.64 8.90 -5.26
CA ASP A 207 4.84 10.00 -5.80
C ASP A 207 3.59 10.26 -4.94
N PHE A 208 3.01 9.21 -4.33
CA PHE A 208 1.89 9.30 -3.40
C PHE A 208 2.27 10.05 -2.12
N TRP A 209 3.49 9.87 -1.61
CA TRP A 209 4.00 10.71 -0.54
C TRP A 209 4.29 12.15 -0.99
N GLN A 210 4.92 12.29 -2.16
CA GLN A 210 5.33 13.60 -2.67
C GLN A 210 4.13 14.52 -2.92
N GLN A 211 3.02 14.00 -3.45
CA GLN A 211 1.81 14.81 -3.68
C GLN A 211 1.22 15.44 -2.40
N ALA A 212 1.43 14.82 -1.24
CA ALA A 212 0.98 15.36 0.04
C ALA A 212 1.95 16.44 0.53
N VAL A 213 3.26 16.22 0.35
CA VAL A 213 4.29 17.21 0.68
C VAL A 213 4.14 18.49 -0.16
N ASP A 214 3.84 18.34 -1.45
CA ASP A 214 3.66 19.43 -2.42
C ASP A 214 2.32 20.18 -2.28
N ALA A 215 1.39 19.69 -1.45
CA ALA A 215 0.10 20.34 -1.23
C ALA A 215 0.18 21.64 -0.39
N GLN A 216 1.39 22.09 -0.05
CA GLN A 216 1.68 23.29 0.74
C GLN A 216 1.70 24.57 -0.09
#